data_AF-O76500-F1
#
_entry.id   AF-O76500-F1
#
_cell.length_a   1.000
_cell.length_b   1.000
_cell.length_c   1.000
_cell.angle_alpha   90.00
_cell.angle_beta   90.00
_cell.angle_gamma   90.00
#
_symmetry.space_group_name_H-M   'P 1'
#
loop_
_entity.id
_entity.type
_entity.pdbx_description
1 polymer ?
#
loop_
_entity_poly.entity_id
_entity_poly.type
_entity_poly.pdbx_seq_one_letter_code
_entity_poly.pdbx_strand_id
1 'polypeptide(L)'
;DTFMFEGHDTTAAAASWTILMLGRHPEVQTRLHEELDEVFGDSDRPITADDLQKLQYLNCVLKETLRLCPSVPMIGRDLEEDCIIDGKVVPSGTLVVLGIYALHRDPEQFPEPEKFDPDRFLLENSTKRHPYSYVPSSAGPRNCIGQKIA
;
A
#
# COMPACT_ATOMS: atom_id res chain seq x y z
N ASP A 1 1.68 -21.40 -12.25
CA ASP A 1 1.92 -20.15 -12.99
C ASP A 1 1.30 -18.92 -12.34
N THR A 2 0.02 -18.91 -11.95
CA THR A 2 -0.64 -17.74 -11.33
C THR A 2 0.11 -17.15 -10.12
N PHE A 3 0.59 -17.99 -9.20
CA PHE A 3 1.33 -17.52 -8.01
C PHE A 3 2.63 -16.77 -8.37
N MET A 4 3.39 -17.29 -9.35
CA MET A 4 4.64 -16.66 -9.80
C MET A 4 4.36 -15.38 -10.56
N PHE A 5 3.33 -15.37 -11.42
CA PHE A 5 2.96 -14.21 -12.21
C PHE A 5 2.45 -13.04 -11.33
N GLU A 6 1.46 -13.30 -10.47
CA GLU A 6 0.89 -12.27 -9.61
C GLU A 6 1.92 -11.75 -8.60
N GLY A 7 2.75 -12.64 -8.03
CA GLY A 7 3.81 -12.25 -7.11
C GLY A 7 4.92 -11.44 -7.79
N HIS A 8 5.30 -11.79 -9.02
CA HIS A 8 6.35 -11.08 -9.75
C HIS A 8 5.90 -9.69 -10.20
N ASP A 9 4.80 -9.59 -10.94
CA ASP A 9 4.43 -8.34 -11.62
C ASP A 9 4.02 -7.25 -10.62
N THR A 10 3.29 -7.63 -9.56
CA THR A 10 2.86 -6.66 -8.54
C THR A 10 4.02 -6.15 -7.70
N THR A 11 4.96 -7.02 -7.34
CA THR A 11 6.17 -6.67 -6.57
C THR A 11 7.15 -5.87 -7.41
N ALA A 12 7.37 -6.25 -8.67
CA ALA A 12 8.23 -5.52 -9.59
C ALA A 12 7.71 -4.10 -9.84
N ALA A 13 6.39 -3.94 -10.02
CA ALA A 13 5.75 -2.63 -10.13
C ALA A 13 5.94 -1.81 -8.83
N ALA A 14 5.67 -2.39 -7.66
CA ALA A 14 5.82 -1.72 -6.38
C ALA A 14 7.27 -1.25 -6.14
N ALA A 15 8.26 -2.09 -6.40
CA ALA A 15 9.67 -1.76 -6.30
C ALA A 15 10.07 -0.65 -7.28
N SER A 16 9.62 -0.74 -8.53
CA SER A 16 9.90 0.26 -9.56
C SER A 16 9.35 1.64 -9.18
N TRP A 17 8.10 1.69 -8.71
CA TRP A 17 7.50 2.93 -8.22
C TRP A 17 8.23 3.45 -6.99
N THR A 18 8.62 2.59 -6.05
CA THR A 18 9.34 3.01 -4.84
C THR A 18 10.65 3.69 -5.19
N ILE A 19 11.44 3.08 -6.08
CA ILE A 19 12.70 3.65 -6.57
C ILE A 19 12.46 4.99 -7.26
N LEU A 20 11.42 5.09 -8.11
CA LEU A 20 11.06 6.35 -8.77
C LEU A 20 10.66 7.43 -7.77
N MET A 21 9.84 7.10 -6.76
CA MET A 21 9.39 8.05 -5.75
C MET A 21 10.56 8.55 -4.91
N LEU A 22 11.48 7.67 -4.51
CA LEU A 22 12.72 8.07 -3.83
C LEU A 22 13.59 8.98 -4.70
N GLY A 23 13.77 8.66 -5.99
CA GLY A 23 14.52 9.50 -6.91
C GLY A 23 13.89 10.88 -7.17
N ARG A 24 12.59 11.04 -6.90
CA ARG A 24 11.86 12.31 -7.01
C ARG A 24 11.79 13.11 -5.71
N HIS A 25 12.11 12.48 -4.57
CA HIS A 25 12.01 13.07 -3.23
C HIS A 25 13.32 12.81 -2.46
N PRO A 26 14.39 13.56 -2.78
CA PRO A 26 15.71 13.36 -2.19
C PRO A 26 15.70 13.44 -0.66
N GLU A 27 14.84 14.28 -0.07
CA GLU A 27 14.67 14.41 1.37
C GLU A 27 14.17 13.12 2.03
N VAL A 28 13.22 12.42 1.38
CA VAL A 28 12.74 11.11 1.84
C VAL A 28 13.83 10.06 1.67
N GLN A 29 14.56 10.11 0.55
CA GLN A 29 15.67 9.20 0.30
C GLN A 29 16.79 9.35 1.33
N THR A 30 17.19 10.58 1.66
CA THR A 30 18.20 10.86 2.68
C THR A 30 17.77 10.32 4.04
N ARG A 31 16.54 10.61 4.49
CA ARG A 31 16.04 10.10 5.77
C ARG A 31 15.92 8.57 5.80
N LEU A 32 15.55 7.95 4.68
CA LEU A 32 15.54 6.50 4.58
C LEU A 32 16.96 5.91 4.66
N HIS A 33 17.94 6.58 4.05
CA HIS A 33 19.34 6.17 4.17
C HIS A 33 19.85 6.28 5.61
N GLU A 34 19.47 7.35 6.33
CA GLU A 34 19.79 7.50 7.76
C GLU A 34 19.22 6.33 8.59
N GLU A 35 17.98 5.90 8.34
CA GLU A 35 17.42 4.70 9.00
C GLU A 35 18.23 3.44 8.70
N LEU A 36 18.68 3.27 7.45
CA LEU A 36 19.52 2.12 7.06
C LEU A 36 20.88 2.18 7.78
N ASP A 37 21.50 3.36 7.87
CA ASP A 37 22.76 3.57 8.57
C ASP A 37 22.60 3.30 10.08
N GLU A 38 21.47 3.67 10.69
CA GLU A 38 21.17 3.37 12.10
C GLU A 38 21.01 1.87 12.38
N VAL A 39 20.36 1.14 11.47
CA VAL A 39 20.06 -0.29 11.65
C VAL A 39 21.27 -1.17 11.32
N PHE A 40 22.02 -0.82 10.28
CA PHE A 40 23.09 -1.65 9.74
C PHE A 40 24.50 -1.08 9.99
N GLY A 41 24.68 0.24 10.07
CA GLY A 41 26.00 0.86 10.12
C GLY A 41 26.93 0.34 9.03
N ASP A 42 28.16 -0.02 9.39
CA ASP A 42 29.16 -0.59 8.47
C ASP A 42 29.09 -2.12 8.34
N SER A 43 27.97 -2.75 8.75
CA SER A 43 27.87 -4.22 8.80
C SER A 43 27.48 -4.83 7.45
N ASP A 44 28.35 -5.67 6.88
CA ASP A 44 28.07 -6.47 5.67
C ASP A 44 27.32 -7.80 5.94
N ARG A 45 26.80 -8.00 7.16
CA ARG A 45 26.06 -9.22 7.48
C ARG A 45 24.76 -9.34 6.65
N PRO A 46 24.26 -10.56 6.40
CA PRO A 46 22.94 -10.76 5.80
C PRO A 46 21.81 -10.11 6.61
N ILE A 47 20.80 -9.59 5.90
CA ILE A 47 19.57 -9.04 6.50
C ILE A 47 18.78 -10.16 7.18
N THR A 48 18.26 -9.88 8.37
CA THR A 48 17.43 -10.79 9.16
C THR A 48 16.00 -10.27 9.28
N ALA A 49 15.06 -11.14 9.68
CA ALA A 49 13.67 -10.74 9.91
C ALA A 49 13.52 -9.69 11.02
N ASP A 50 14.40 -9.70 12.03
CA ASP A 50 14.39 -8.72 13.12
C ASP A 50 14.83 -7.33 12.65
N ASP A 51 15.67 -7.26 11.61
CA ASP A 51 16.05 -5.97 11.01
C ASP A 51 14.86 -5.34 10.30
N LEU A 52 14.08 -6.14 9.58
CA LEU A 52 12.88 -5.66 8.89
C LEU A 52 11.86 -5.02 9.84
N GLN A 53 11.83 -5.45 11.11
CA GLN A 53 10.96 -4.84 12.13
C GLN A 53 11.44 -3.46 12.58
N LYS A 54 12.73 -3.16 12.42
CA LYS A 54 13.34 -1.86 12.76
C LYS A 54 13.22 -0.84 11.64
N LEU A 55 13.03 -1.28 10.39
CA LEU A 55 12.90 -0.45 9.20
C LEU A 55 11.49 0.15 9.08
N GLN A 56 11.11 0.97 10.05
CA GLN A 56 9.76 1.53 10.16
C GLN A 56 9.49 2.61 9.10
N TYR A 57 10.47 3.45 8.81
CA TYR A 57 10.37 4.49 7.81
C TYR A 57 10.35 3.90 6.40
N LEU A 58 11.17 2.88 6.11
CA LEU A 58 11.05 2.11 4.88
C LEU A 58 9.63 1.56 4.69
N ASN A 59 9.03 1.01 5.74
CA ASN A 59 7.65 0.53 5.68
C ASN A 59 6.67 1.66 5.34
N CYS A 60 6.86 2.85 5.91
CA CYS A 60 6.07 4.04 5.59
C CYS A 60 6.24 4.48 4.12
N VAL A 61 7.47 4.47 3.61
CA VAL A 61 7.80 4.79 2.20
C VAL A 61 7.12 3.82 1.24
N LEU A 62 7.19 2.51 1.53
CA LEU A 62 6.54 1.47 0.71
C LEU A 62 5.02 1.65 0.71
N LYS A 63 4.42 1.91 1.88
CA LYS A 63 2.98 2.14 1.99
C LYS A 63 2.54 3.40 1.24
N GLU A 64 3.28 4.48 1.36
CA GLU A 64 2.96 5.73 0.66
C GLU A 64 3.13 5.59 -0.85
N THR A 65 4.13 4.82 -1.29
CA THR A 65 4.29 4.48 -2.70
C THR A 65 3.07 3.71 -3.20
N LEU A 66 2.64 2.67 -2.51
CA LEU A 66 1.48 1.87 -2.91
C LEU A 66 0.15 2.65 -2.80
N ARG A 67 0.07 3.67 -1.95
CA ARG A 67 -1.07 4.58 -1.90
C ARG A 67 -1.20 5.39 -3.19
N LEU A 68 -0.10 5.99 -3.65
CA LEU A 68 -0.10 6.82 -4.86
C LEU A 68 -0.06 5.98 -6.13
N CYS A 69 0.69 4.89 -6.12
CA CYS A 69 0.98 4.03 -7.27
C CYS A 69 0.59 2.57 -6.95
N PRO A 70 -0.70 2.27 -6.72
CA PRO A 70 -1.13 0.92 -6.42
C PRO A 70 -0.88 0.00 -7.62
N SER A 71 -0.21 -1.14 -7.41
CA SER A 71 0.01 -2.14 -8.47
C SER A 71 -1.31 -2.66 -9.06
N VAL A 72 -2.39 -2.68 -8.25
CA VAL A 72 -3.75 -3.02 -8.67
C VAL A 72 -4.68 -1.85 -8.34
N PRO A 73 -5.05 -1.00 -9.32
CA PRO A 73 -5.77 0.25 -9.06
C PRO A 73 -7.28 0.08 -8.84
N MET A 74 -7.85 -1.08 -9.18
CA MET A 74 -9.26 -1.40 -8.96
C MET A 74 -9.50 -2.90 -8.81
N ILE A 75 -10.56 -3.26 -8.10
CA ILE A 75 -11.04 -4.65 -8.00
C ILE A 75 -12.55 -4.70 -8.23
N GLY A 76 -13.04 -5.75 -8.89
CA GLY A 76 -14.46 -5.91 -9.23
C GLY A 76 -15.09 -7.19 -8.65
N ARG A 77 -16.39 -7.17 -8.41
CA ARG A 77 -17.21 -8.33 -8.03
C ARG A 77 -18.56 -8.27 -8.71
N ASP A 78 -18.97 -9.36 -9.34
CA ASP A 78 -20.35 -9.53 -9.80
C ASP A 78 -21.23 -9.94 -8.61
N LEU A 79 -22.37 -9.26 -8.45
CA LEU A 79 -23.35 -9.63 -7.43
C LEU A 79 -24.16 -10.84 -7.88
N GLU A 80 -24.19 -11.88 -7.06
CA GLU A 80 -25.03 -13.07 -7.30
C GLU A 80 -26.47 -12.85 -6.82
N GLU A 81 -26.66 -11.96 -5.85
CA GLU A 81 -27.96 -11.61 -5.26
C GLU A 81 -28.07 -10.09 -5.07
N ASP A 82 -29.30 -9.61 -4.93
CA ASP A 82 -29.56 -8.21 -4.59
C ASP A 82 -28.89 -7.87 -3.25
N CYS A 83 -28.16 -6.75 -3.19
CA CYS A 83 -27.50 -6.31 -1.96
C CYS A 83 -27.88 -4.88 -1.59
N ILE A 84 -27.77 -4.53 -0.31
CA ILE A 84 -28.03 -3.18 0.17
C ILE A 84 -26.69 -2.47 0.40
N ILE A 85 -26.44 -1.40 -0.35
CA ILE A 85 -25.27 -0.53 -0.19
C ILE A 85 -25.78 0.88 0.08
N ASP A 86 -25.38 1.46 1.21
CA ASP A 86 -25.80 2.81 1.62
C ASP A 86 -27.34 3.01 1.59
N GLY A 87 -28.06 2.00 2.10
CA GLY A 87 -29.53 2.00 2.14
C GLY A 87 -30.23 1.80 0.79
N LYS A 88 -29.49 1.58 -0.30
CA LYS A 88 -30.03 1.38 -1.65
C LYS A 88 -29.86 -0.07 -2.09
N VAL A 89 -30.87 -0.60 -2.78
CA VAL A 89 -30.80 -1.91 -3.41
C VAL A 89 -29.96 -1.84 -4.67
N VAL A 90 -28.91 -2.65 -4.73
CA VAL A 90 -28.09 -2.90 -5.92
C VAL A 90 -28.47 -4.28 -6.44
N PRO A 91 -29.02 -4.39 -7.66
CA PRO A 91 -29.54 -5.66 -8.17
C PRO A 91 -28.46 -6.72 -8.41
N SER A 92 -28.86 -7.99 -8.30
CA SER A 92 -28.11 -9.14 -8.82
C SER A 92 -27.68 -8.92 -10.29
N GLY A 93 -26.51 -9.43 -10.64
CA GLY A 93 -25.87 -9.22 -11.94
C GLY A 93 -25.16 -7.88 -12.11
N THR A 94 -25.16 -7.01 -11.09
CA THR A 94 -24.40 -5.76 -11.12
C THR A 94 -22.92 -6.01 -10.84
N LEU A 95 -22.03 -5.49 -11.68
CA LEU A 95 -20.60 -5.43 -11.40
C LEU A 95 -20.32 -4.26 -10.44
N VAL A 96 -19.89 -4.57 -9.21
CA VAL A 96 -19.44 -3.60 -8.22
C VAL A 96 -17.92 -3.46 -8.33
N VAL A 97 -17.45 -2.23 -8.57
CA VAL A 97 -16.02 -1.92 -8.69
C VAL A 97 -15.57 -1.02 -7.54
N LEU A 98 -14.50 -1.43 -6.86
CA LEU A 98 -13.79 -0.62 -5.89
C LEU A 98 -12.58 0.03 -6.57
N GLY A 99 -12.63 1.34 -6.75
CA GLY A 99 -11.51 2.13 -7.27
C GLY A 99 -10.47 2.41 -6.18
N ILE A 100 -9.55 1.47 -5.95
CA ILE A 100 -8.46 1.59 -4.97
C ILE A 100 -7.67 2.88 -5.17
N TYR A 101 -7.33 3.22 -6.42
CA TYR A 101 -6.61 4.45 -6.75
C TYR A 101 -7.31 5.72 -6.26
N ALA A 102 -8.63 5.80 -6.42
CA ALA A 102 -9.44 6.94 -6.00
C ALA A 102 -9.64 6.97 -4.48
N LEU A 103 -9.92 5.80 -3.88
CA LEU A 103 -10.05 5.63 -2.44
C LEU A 103 -8.79 6.08 -1.69
N HIS A 104 -7.62 5.74 -2.22
CA HIS A 104 -6.32 6.11 -1.65
C HIS A 104 -5.98 7.60 -1.82
N ARG A 105 -6.83 8.36 -2.52
CA ARG A 105 -6.74 9.81 -2.74
C ARG A 105 -7.91 10.59 -2.17
N ASP A 106 -8.76 9.94 -1.38
CA ASP A 106 -9.83 10.63 -0.67
C ASP A 106 -9.24 11.66 0.31
N PRO A 107 -9.45 12.97 0.10
CA PRO A 107 -8.86 14.02 0.94
C PRO A 107 -9.39 14.00 2.38
N GLU A 108 -10.53 13.36 2.66
CA GLU A 108 -11.02 13.18 4.02
C GLU A 108 -10.15 12.19 4.82
N GLN A 109 -9.52 11.25 4.12
CA GLN A 109 -8.68 10.20 4.71
C GLN A 109 -7.18 10.49 4.53
N PHE A 110 -6.83 11.20 3.47
CA PHE A 110 -5.48 11.57 3.07
C PHE A 110 -5.41 13.04 2.67
N PRO A 111 -5.25 13.96 3.65
CA PRO A 111 -5.01 15.37 3.37
C PRO A 111 -3.80 15.53 2.43
N GLU A 112 -3.92 16.50 1.51
CA GLU A 112 -2.98 16.69 0.40
C GLU A 112 -2.74 15.37 -0.37
N PRO A 113 -3.78 14.78 -0.99
CA PRO A 113 -3.75 13.38 -1.43
C PRO A 113 -2.73 13.10 -2.54
N GLU A 114 -2.30 14.11 -3.30
CA GLU A 114 -1.28 13.95 -4.35
C GLU A 114 0.16 14.13 -3.84
N LYS A 115 0.34 14.61 -2.61
CA LYS A 115 1.67 14.78 -2.00
C LYS A 115 2.22 13.40 -1.61
N PHE A 116 3.48 13.15 -1.92
CA PHE A 116 4.20 12.00 -1.36
C PHE A 116 4.69 12.35 0.03
N ASP A 117 4.07 11.75 1.04
CA ASP A 117 4.39 11.99 2.45
C ASP A 117 4.36 10.67 3.22
N PRO A 118 5.52 10.00 3.39
CA PRO A 118 5.61 8.76 4.16
C PRO A 118 5.14 8.92 5.62
N ASP A 119 5.28 10.11 6.22
CA ASP A 119 4.97 10.30 7.64
C ASP A 119 3.48 10.09 7.94
N ARG A 120 2.61 10.14 6.93
CA ARG A 120 1.19 9.77 7.08
C ARG A 120 0.96 8.33 7.55
N PHE A 121 1.95 7.45 7.38
CA PHE A 121 1.89 6.06 7.82
C PHE A 121 2.61 5.80 9.14
N LEU A 122 3.19 6.82 9.78
CA LEU A 122 3.59 6.75 11.17
C LEU A 122 2.37 6.41 12.05
N LEU A 123 2.63 5.77 13.18
CA LEU A 123 1.58 5.28 14.06
C LEU A 123 0.68 6.44 14.52
N GLU A 124 1.26 7.54 14.99
CA GLU A 124 0.51 8.72 15.46
C GLU A 124 -0.37 9.37 14.38
N ASN A 125 0.01 9.24 13.11
CA ASN A 125 -0.69 9.86 11.97
C ASN A 125 -1.73 8.93 11.33
N SER A 126 -1.72 7.63 11.67
CA SER A 126 -2.58 6.62 11.05
C SER A 126 -3.66 6.06 11.97
N THR A 127 -3.56 6.23 13.29
CA THR A 127 -4.50 5.64 14.27
C THR A 127 -5.95 6.07 14.12
N LYS A 128 -6.21 7.26 13.57
CA LYS A 128 -7.58 7.78 13.36
C LYS A 128 -8.15 7.46 11.98
N ARG A 129 -7.34 6.89 11.07
CA ARG A 129 -7.76 6.59 9.70
C ARG A 129 -8.72 5.42 9.71
N HIS A 130 -9.77 5.50 8.90
CA HIS A 130 -10.70 4.39 8.77
C HIS A 130 -9.98 3.16 8.20
N PRO A 131 -10.19 1.94 8.75
CA PRO A 131 -9.39 0.76 8.42
C PRO A 131 -9.51 0.32 6.95
N TYR A 132 -10.60 0.70 6.27
CA TYR A 132 -10.81 0.40 4.85
C TYR A 132 -10.38 1.52 3.90
N SER A 133 -9.79 2.61 4.38
CA SER A 133 -9.32 3.71 3.53
C SER A 133 -7.94 3.42 2.90
N TYR A 134 -7.21 2.43 3.42
CA TYR A 134 -5.94 1.97 2.86
C TYR A 134 -5.96 0.44 2.66
N VAL A 135 -6.26 0.03 1.43
CA VAL A 135 -6.41 -1.39 1.03
C VAL A 135 -5.58 -1.76 -0.21
N PRO A 136 -4.25 -1.54 -0.19
CA PRO A 136 -3.38 -1.82 -1.36
C PRO A 136 -3.38 -3.29 -1.78
N SER A 137 -3.72 -4.19 -0.85
CA SER A 137 -3.80 -5.63 -1.04
C SER A 137 -5.22 -6.17 -0.82
N SER A 138 -6.23 -5.31 -0.99
CA SER A 138 -7.64 -5.58 -0.64
C SER A 138 -7.83 -5.87 0.87
N ALA A 139 -9.06 -6.19 1.28
CA ALA A 139 -9.43 -6.54 2.64
C ALA A 139 -10.51 -7.63 2.67
N GLY A 140 -10.74 -8.23 3.84
CA GLY A 140 -11.77 -9.26 4.04
C GLY A 140 -11.39 -10.65 3.51
N PRO A 141 -12.37 -11.53 3.23
CA PRO A 141 -12.13 -12.94 2.89
C PRO A 141 -11.33 -13.19 1.60
N ARG A 142 -11.15 -12.16 0.78
CA ARG A 142 -10.43 -12.20 -0.50
C ARG A 142 -9.28 -11.20 -0.52
N ASN A 143 -8.68 -10.92 0.63
CA ASN A 143 -7.44 -10.16 0.70
C ASN A 143 -6.26 -10.97 0.11
N CYS A 144 -5.21 -10.27 -0.28
CA CYS A 144 -4.02 -10.93 -0.84
C CYS A 144 -3.34 -11.83 0.20
N ILE A 145 -3.18 -13.10 -0.13
CA ILE A 145 -2.44 -14.06 0.71
C ILE A 145 -0.92 -13.82 0.68
N GLY A 146 -0.41 -13.14 -0.35
CA GLY A 146 1.01 -12.84 -0.56
C GLY A 146 1.50 -11.56 0.12
N GLN A 147 0.64 -10.80 0.80
CA GLN A 147 0.98 -9.49 1.35
C GLN A 147 2.19 -9.48 2.31
N LYS A 148 2.48 -10.60 2.98
CA LYS A 148 3.64 -10.69 3.89
C LYS A 148 4.94 -11.07 3.18
N ILE A 149 4.85 -11.60 1.96
CA ILE A 149 5.99 -12.08 1.17
C ILE A 149 6.44 -10.99 0.20
N ALA A 150 5.49 -10.25 -0.37
CA ALA A 150 5.71 -9.03 -1.16
C ALA A 150 6.18 -7.88 -0.25
#